data_AF-A0AAX1Q7W5-F1
#
_entry.id   AF-A0AAX1Q7W5-F1
#
_cell.length_a   1.000
_cell.length_b   1.000
_cell.length_c   1.000
_cell.angle_alpha   90.00
_cell.angle_beta   90.00
_cell.angle_gamma   90.00
#
_symmetry.space_group_name_H-M   'P 1'
#
loop_
_entity.id
_entity.type
_entity.pdbx_description
1 polymer ?
#
loop_
_entity_poly.entity_id
_entity_poly.type
_entity_poly.pdbx_seq_one_letter_code
_entity_poly.pdbx_strand_id
1 'polypeptide(L)'
;MSTNEDNFEAVVNAVRDLSRYSVEVGIFASDDSFYAMIANVHEFGMKIEPKGQFLTIPKPAAEGRKASEIPGLFRPKGKNILAVKDGDGIKIMFVLVESVTIPERSFVRSTFDENESDWGQFMEGMIEKVVSLQMDARTLFERLGARIAADIQEKITTLRSPENAGITKENKGSSNPLMDTGGLRSRVTWKVVEGNA
;
A
#
# COMPACT_ATOMS: atom_id res chain seq x y z
N MET A 1 31.34 32.29 33.05
CA MET A 1 29.90 32.45 33.32
C MET A 1 29.02 32.10 32.10
N SER A 2 29.58 32.00 30.87
CA SER A 2 28.78 31.76 29.64
C SER A 2 28.29 30.31 29.45
N THR A 3 28.96 29.30 29.99
CA THR A 3 28.71 27.90 29.61
C THR A 3 27.33 27.34 30.01
N ASN A 4 26.67 27.91 31.02
CA ASN A 4 25.36 27.41 31.49
C ASN A 4 24.17 28.07 30.78
N GLU A 5 24.27 29.35 30.41
CA GLU A 5 23.24 30.03 29.63
C GLU A 5 23.19 29.49 28.20
N ASP A 6 24.35 29.29 27.58
CA ASP A 6 24.48 28.73 26.22
C ASP A 6 23.83 27.33 26.12
N ASN A 7 24.02 26.48 27.15
CA ASN A 7 23.43 25.14 27.21
C ASN A 7 21.91 25.19 27.42
N PHE A 8 21.40 26.12 28.24
CA PHE A 8 19.96 26.26 28.45
C PHE A 8 19.26 26.73 27.17
N GLU A 9 19.86 27.69 26.45
CA GLU A 9 19.33 28.18 25.18
C GLU A 9 19.31 27.07 24.11
N ALA A 10 20.36 26.25 24.03
CA ALA A 10 20.41 25.10 23.14
C ALA A 10 19.28 24.09 23.41
N VAL A 11 19.01 23.79 24.69
CA VAL A 11 17.91 22.88 25.07
C VAL A 11 16.55 23.48 24.72
N VAL A 12 16.34 24.77 24.99
CA VAL A 12 15.09 25.47 24.62
C VAL A 12 14.85 25.42 23.11
N ASN A 13 15.90 25.63 22.31
CA ASN A 13 15.80 25.54 20.85
C ASN A 13 15.50 24.10 20.40
N ALA A 14 16.15 23.09 20.99
CA ALA A 14 15.87 21.69 20.67
C ALA A 14 14.40 21.30 20.95
N VAL A 15 13.82 21.76 22.07
CA VAL A 15 12.40 21.54 22.38
C VAL A 15 11.48 22.28 21.41
N ARG A 16 11.83 23.50 21.01
CA ARG A 16 11.08 24.23 19.97
C ARG A 16 11.10 23.48 18.63
N ASP A 17 12.25 22.93 18.25
CA ASP A 17 12.37 22.18 17.01
C ASP A 17 11.53 20.90 17.04
N LEU A 18 11.42 20.22 18.18
CA LEU A 18 10.50 19.07 18.33
C LEU A 18 9.05 19.42 18.02
N SER A 19 8.59 20.63 18.36
CA SER A 19 7.23 21.09 18.02
C SER A 19 7.06 21.55 16.57
N ARG A 20 8.15 21.80 15.84
CA ARG A 20 8.12 22.28 14.45
C ARG A 20 8.05 21.15 13.45
N TYR A 21 8.66 20.02 13.75
CA TYR A 21 8.69 18.90 12.82
C TYR A 21 7.49 17.96 12.98
N SER A 22 7.05 17.42 11.86
CA SER A 22 6.11 16.31 11.79
C SER A 22 6.60 15.28 10.76
N VAL A 23 6.03 14.08 10.80
CA VAL A 23 6.33 13.03 9.84
C VAL A 23 5.08 12.62 9.08
N GLU A 24 5.16 12.64 7.76
CA GLU A 24 4.14 12.09 6.87
C GLU A 24 4.65 10.76 6.35
N VAL A 25 3.83 9.69 6.45
CA VAL A 25 4.21 8.34 6.00
C VAL A 25 3.12 7.78 5.09
N GLY A 26 3.53 7.20 3.97
CA GLY A 26 2.59 6.58 3.02
C GLY A 26 3.15 6.46 1.62
N ILE A 27 2.25 6.48 0.64
CA ILE A 27 2.59 6.47 -0.79
C ILE A 27 2.23 7.83 -1.38
N PHE A 28 3.25 8.58 -1.78
CA PHE A 28 3.06 9.95 -2.27
C PHE A 28 2.75 9.97 -3.77
N ALA A 29 1.60 10.56 -4.12
CA ALA A 29 1.11 10.61 -5.51
C ALA A 29 1.98 11.46 -6.45
N SER A 30 2.85 12.32 -5.91
CA SER A 30 3.83 13.10 -6.70
C SER A 30 4.77 12.20 -7.49
N ASP A 31 4.97 10.97 -7.02
CA ASP A 31 6.00 10.08 -7.53
C ASP A 31 5.40 8.95 -8.39
N ASP A 32 4.14 8.55 -8.13
CA ASP A 32 3.47 7.50 -8.90
C ASP A 32 1.93 7.43 -8.69
N SER A 33 1.16 8.07 -9.56
CA SER A 33 -0.31 8.11 -9.47
C SER A 33 -0.97 6.73 -9.55
N PHE A 34 -0.31 5.76 -10.19
CA PHE A 34 -0.85 4.40 -10.31
C PHE A 34 -0.82 3.68 -8.96
N TYR A 35 0.29 3.75 -8.23
CA TYR A 35 0.40 3.07 -6.94
C TYR A 35 -0.38 3.76 -5.83
N ALA A 36 -0.52 5.09 -5.89
CA ALA A 36 -1.45 5.79 -5.01
C ALA A 36 -2.89 5.28 -5.19
N MET A 37 -3.34 5.04 -6.43
CA MET A 37 -4.65 4.46 -6.70
C MET A 37 -4.76 3.01 -6.17
N ILE A 38 -3.76 2.16 -6.40
CA ILE A 38 -3.74 0.78 -5.88
C ILE A 38 -3.79 0.76 -4.35
N ALA A 39 -3.04 1.64 -3.68
CA ALA A 39 -3.06 1.77 -2.23
C ALA A 39 -4.44 2.13 -1.71
N ASN A 40 -5.11 3.12 -2.32
CA ASN A 40 -6.46 3.51 -1.92
C ASN A 40 -7.47 2.38 -2.12
N VAL A 41 -7.41 1.68 -3.26
CA VAL A 41 -8.28 0.53 -3.54
C VAL A 41 -8.10 -0.57 -2.50
N HIS A 42 -6.86 -0.84 -2.09
CA HIS A 42 -6.61 -1.84 -1.06
C HIS A 42 -6.96 -1.36 0.33
N GLU A 43 -6.69 -0.11 0.70
CA GLU A 43 -6.95 0.39 2.05
C GLU A 43 -8.45 0.43 2.38
N PHE A 44 -9.30 0.78 1.41
CA PHE A 44 -10.75 0.98 1.62
C PHE A 44 -11.65 -0.01 0.87
N GLY A 45 -11.08 -0.86 0.01
CA GLY A 45 -11.84 -1.72 -0.88
C GLY A 45 -12.46 -0.94 -2.05
N MET A 46 -12.97 -1.69 -3.03
CA MET A 46 -13.65 -1.11 -4.19
C MET A 46 -14.61 -2.11 -4.82
N LYS A 47 -15.78 -1.65 -5.25
CA LYS A 47 -16.64 -2.40 -6.16
C LYS A 47 -16.44 -1.87 -7.57
N ILE A 48 -16.06 -2.76 -8.49
CA ILE A 48 -15.90 -2.45 -9.91
C ILE A 48 -17.15 -2.94 -10.64
N GLU A 49 -17.76 -2.02 -11.38
CA GLU A 49 -18.95 -2.29 -12.17
C GLU A 49 -18.65 -2.17 -13.68
N PRO A 50 -19.28 -3.00 -14.53
CA PRO A 50 -19.09 -2.94 -15.96
C PRO A 50 -19.72 -1.69 -16.55
N LYS A 51 -19.09 -1.15 -17.61
CA LYS A 51 -19.72 -0.12 -18.46
C LYS A 51 -20.80 -0.69 -19.39
N GLY A 52 -20.78 -2.00 -19.61
CA GLY A 52 -21.78 -2.75 -20.38
C GLY A 52 -22.43 -3.82 -19.51
N GLN A 53 -22.72 -4.99 -20.08
CA GLN A 53 -23.41 -6.05 -19.34
C GLN A 53 -22.50 -6.82 -18.38
N PHE A 54 -21.22 -7.02 -18.74
CA PHE A 54 -20.28 -7.84 -17.96
C PHE A 54 -18.88 -7.25 -17.98
N LEU A 55 -18.12 -7.51 -16.91
CA LEU A 55 -16.67 -7.42 -16.87
C LEU A 55 -16.08 -8.71 -17.44
N THR A 56 -14.99 -8.58 -18.20
CA THR A 56 -14.25 -9.72 -18.77
C THR A 56 -12.98 -9.96 -17.95
N ILE A 57 -12.91 -11.05 -17.20
CA ILE A 57 -11.73 -11.45 -16.44
C ILE A 57 -10.95 -12.50 -17.24
N PRO A 58 -9.68 -12.26 -17.61
CA PRO A 58 -8.87 -13.23 -18.33
C PRO A 58 -8.53 -14.44 -17.45
N LYS A 59 -8.57 -15.63 -18.04
CA LYS A 59 -7.91 -16.83 -17.53
C LYS A 59 -6.43 -16.83 -17.96
N PRO A 60 -5.57 -17.72 -17.39
CA PRO A 60 -4.15 -17.80 -17.81
C PRO A 60 -3.99 -18.00 -19.32
N ALA A 61 -4.93 -18.71 -19.95
CA ALA A 61 -4.97 -18.90 -21.40
C ALA A 61 -5.09 -17.59 -22.21
N ALA A 62 -5.59 -16.49 -21.62
CA ALA A 62 -5.80 -15.20 -22.27
C ALA A 62 -4.99 -14.06 -21.64
N GLU A 63 -3.95 -14.39 -20.87
CA GLU A 63 -3.11 -13.40 -20.19
C GLU A 63 -2.53 -12.38 -21.18
N GLY A 64 -2.56 -11.10 -20.80
CA GLY A 64 -2.07 -9.98 -21.60
C GLY A 64 -2.89 -9.64 -22.85
N ARG A 65 -3.95 -10.39 -23.18
CA ARG A 65 -4.74 -10.21 -24.40
C ARG A 65 -6.14 -9.71 -24.10
N LYS A 66 -6.65 -8.80 -24.93
CA LYS A 66 -8.04 -8.34 -24.86
C LYS A 66 -8.96 -9.34 -25.56
N ALA A 67 -10.23 -9.39 -25.12
CA ALA A 67 -11.23 -10.24 -25.76
C ALA A 67 -11.39 -9.96 -27.27
N SER A 68 -11.27 -8.70 -27.69
CA SER A 68 -11.32 -8.29 -29.09
C SER A 68 -10.13 -8.75 -29.93
N GLU A 69 -9.00 -9.11 -29.31
CA GLU A 69 -7.77 -9.50 -30.00
C GLU A 69 -7.72 -11.01 -30.31
N ILE A 70 -8.66 -11.79 -29.77
CA ILE A 70 -8.67 -13.25 -29.90
C ILE A 70 -9.68 -13.65 -30.98
N PRO A 71 -9.22 -14.13 -32.16
CA PRO A 71 -10.11 -14.57 -33.23
C PRO A 71 -10.92 -15.81 -32.82
N GLY A 72 -12.16 -15.90 -33.31
CA GLY A 72 -13.02 -17.06 -33.07
C GLY A 72 -13.54 -17.16 -31.63
N LEU A 73 -13.44 -16.09 -30.84
CA LEU A 73 -14.00 -16.03 -29.50
C LEU A 73 -15.52 -16.03 -29.58
N PHE A 74 -16.17 -16.94 -28.85
CA PHE A 74 -17.62 -17.02 -28.77
C PHE A 74 -18.08 -17.24 -27.33
N ARG A 75 -19.33 -16.87 -27.06
CA ARG A 75 -20.02 -17.15 -25.80
C ARG A 75 -20.93 -18.37 -25.98
N PRO A 76 -20.66 -19.50 -25.30
CA PRO A 76 -21.60 -20.63 -25.29
C PRO A 76 -22.96 -20.20 -24.72
N LYS A 77 -24.06 -20.68 -25.31
CA LYS A 77 -25.43 -20.31 -24.89
C LYS A 77 -25.64 -20.62 -23.39
N GLY A 78 -26.16 -19.64 -22.65
CA GLY A 78 -26.46 -19.78 -21.23
C GLY A 78 -25.24 -19.84 -20.30
N LYS A 79 -24.03 -19.57 -20.79
CA LYS A 79 -22.81 -19.55 -19.97
C LYS A 79 -22.19 -18.15 -19.91
N ASN A 80 -21.60 -17.82 -18.78
CA ASN A 80 -20.90 -16.55 -18.54
C ASN A 80 -19.39 -16.70 -18.78
N ILE A 81 -19.03 -17.23 -19.95
CA ILE A 81 -17.64 -17.41 -20.37
C ILE A 81 -17.46 -17.04 -21.84
N LEU A 82 -16.25 -16.64 -22.21
CA LEU A 82 -15.82 -16.52 -23.59
C LEU A 82 -14.75 -17.58 -23.87
N ALA A 83 -14.93 -18.34 -24.94
CA ALA A 83 -14.09 -19.47 -25.29
C ALA A 83 -13.75 -19.47 -26.78
N VAL A 84 -12.68 -20.17 -27.14
CA VAL A 84 -12.32 -20.49 -28.53
C VAL A 84 -12.49 -21.99 -28.75
N LYS A 85 -12.76 -22.40 -29.99
CA LYS A 85 -12.81 -23.82 -30.36
C LYS A 85 -11.38 -24.39 -30.34
N ASP A 86 -11.20 -25.53 -29.68
CA ASP A 86 -9.89 -26.19 -29.54
C ASP A 86 -10.08 -27.70 -29.83
N GLY A 87 -9.90 -28.09 -31.10
CA GLY A 87 -10.25 -29.44 -31.58
C GLY A 87 -11.75 -29.75 -31.40
N ASP A 88 -12.03 -30.87 -30.73
CA ASP A 88 -13.39 -31.28 -30.31
C ASP A 88 -13.87 -30.60 -29.02
N GLY A 89 -12.99 -29.83 -28.36
CA GLY A 89 -13.24 -29.14 -27.11
C GLY A 89 -13.39 -27.62 -27.24
N ILE A 90 -13.52 -26.99 -26.07
CA ILE A 90 -13.52 -25.53 -25.92
C ILE A 90 -12.42 -25.12 -24.96
N LYS A 91 -11.67 -24.07 -25.32
CA LYS A 91 -10.68 -23.46 -24.43
C LYS A 91 -11.24 -22.15 -23.89
N ILE A 92 -11.44 -22.10 -22.57
CA ILE A 92 -11.99 -20.94 -21.88
C ILE A 92 -10.92 -19.85 -21.80
N MET A 93 -11.24 -18.69 -22.36
CA MET A 93 -10.32 -17.55 -22.43
C MET A 93 -10.68 -16.49 -21.37
N PHE A 94 -11.98 -16.20 -21.19
CA PHE A 94 -12.45 -15.21 -20.21
C PHE A 94 -13.65 -15.71 -19.42
N VAL A 95 -13.76 -15.23 -18.19
CA VAL A 95 -14.97 -15.34 -17.36
C VAL A 95 -15.71 -14.00 -17.37
N LEU A 96 -17.02 -14.05 -17.53
CA LEU A 96 -17.90 -12.88 -17.50
C LEU A 96 -18.50 -12.75 -16.10
N VAL A 97 -18.32 -11.59 -15.47
CA VAL A 97 -18.91 -11.31 -14.16
C VAL A 97 -19.68 -9.99 -14.19
N GLU A 98 -20.72 -9.88 -13.37
CA GLU A 98 -21.56 -8.68 -13.30
C GLU A 98 -20.92 -7.57 -12.46
N SER A 99 -20.05 -7.92 -11.52
CA SER A 99 -19.22 -6.97 -10.78
C SER A 99 -18.03 -7.69 -10.15
N VAL A 100 -17.01 -6.94 -9.77
CA VAL A 100 -15.90 -7.44 -8.95
C VAL A 100 -15.85 -6.63 -7.66
N THR A 101 -15.92 -7.31 -6.52
CA THR A 101 -15.67 -6.70 -5.22
C THR A 101 -14.25 -6.98 -4.79
N ILE A 102 -13.45 -5.92 -4.66
CA ILE A 102 -12.13 -5.95 -4.03
C ILE A 102 -12.34 -5.62 -2.56
N PRO A 103 -12.09 -6.55 -1.63
CA PRO A 103 -12.25 -6.28 -0.21
C PRO A 103 -11.21 -5.28 0.28
N GLU A 104 -11.53 -4.55 1.35
CA GLU A 104 -10.55 -3.75 2.07
C GLU A 104 -9.47 -4.65 2.68
N ARG A 105 -8.26 -4.11 2.72
CA ARG A 105 -7.03 -4.70 3.26
C ARG A 105 -6.29 -3.54 3.91
N SER A 106 -6.83 -3.06 5.02
CA SER A 106 -6.46 -1.84 5.75
C SER A 106 -5.03 -1.85 6.30
N PHE A 107 -4.03 -1.97 5.42
CA PHE A 107 -2.63 -2.18 5.77
C PHE A 107 -1.98 -0.94 6.40
N VAL A 108 -2.52 0.26 6.18
CA VAL A 108 -2.04 1.48 6.87
C VAL A 108 -2.71 1.60 8.23
N ARG A 109 -4.05 1.58 8.26
CA ARG A 109 -4.81 1.79 9.50
C ARG A 109 -4.57 0.70 10.53
N SER A 110 -4.60 -0.57 10.13
CA SER A 110 -4.33 -1.66 11.08
C SER A 110 -2.89 -1.63 11.59
N THR A 111 -1.90 -1.24 10.77
CA THR A 111 -0.53 -1.06 11.26
C THR A 111 -0.45 0.07 12.28
N PHE A 112 -1.15 1.19 12.04
CA PHE A 112 -1.23 2.27 13.02
C PHE A 112 -1.82 1.77 14.35
N ASP A 113 -3.03 1.19 14.31
CA ASP A 113 -3.72 0.71 15.51
C ASP A 113 -2.88 -0.31 16.29
N GLU A 114 -2.11 -1.15 15.60
CA GLU A 114 -1.26 -2.18 16.21
C GLU A 114 0.06 -1.66 16.78
N ASN A 115 0.61 -0.57 16.24
CA ASN A 115 1.99 -0.13 16.55
C ASN A 115 2.09 1.26 17.20
N GLU A 116 0.98 2.01 17.32
CA GLU A 116 0.98 3.37 17.85
C GLU A 116 1.69 3.47 19.21
N SER A 117 1.42 2.55 20.13
CA SER A 117 2.07 2.50 21.45
C SER A 117 3.58 2.29 21.34
N ASP A 118 4.02 1.36 20.48
CA ASP A 118 5.44 1.03 20.31
C ASP A 118 6.20 2.19 19.65
N TRP A 119 5.56 2.88 18.70
CA TRP A 119 6.11 4.09 18.10
C TRP A 119 6.21 5.23 19.12
N GLY A 120 5.23 5.39 20.00
CA GLY A 120 5.26 6.36 21.09
C GLY A 120 6.44 6.12 22.05
N GLN A 121 6.63 4.88 22.49
CA GLN A 121 7.77 4.51 23.34
C GLN A 121 9.11 4.70 22.61
N PHE A 122 9.18 4.34 21.32
CA PHE A 122 10.36 4.57 20.50
C PHE A 122 10.70 6.06 20.38
N MET A 123 9.69 6.92 20.24
CA MET A 123 9.85 8.36 20.19
C MET A 123 10.30 8.94 21.54
N GLU A 124 9.69 8.54 22.65
CA GLU A 124 10.06 8.99 24.01
C GLU A 124 11.55 8.78 24.29
N GLY A 125 12.07 7.58 24.00
CA GLY A 125 13.49 7.27 24.19
C GLY A 125 14.45 8.09 23.30
N MET A 126 13.94 8.70 22.22
CA MET A 126 14.70 9.62 21.39
C MET A 126 14.57 11.07 21.84
N ILE A 127 13.43 11.47 22.43
CA ILE A 127 13.25 12.82 22.99
C ILE A 127 14.29 13.09 24.07
N GLU A 128 14.60 12.11 24.92
CA GLU A 128 15.68 12.23 25.92
C GLU A 128 17.04 12.55 25.28
N LYS A 129 17.33 11.98 24.10
CA LYS A 129 18.56 12.24 23.34
C LYS A 129 18.57 13.63 22.73
N VAL A 130 17.41 14.13 22.32
CA VAL A 130 17.27 15.49 21.80
C VAL A 130 17.45 16.53 22.90
N VAL A 131 16.79 16.34 24.05
CA VAL A 131 16.91 17.24 25.21
C VAL A 131 18.33 17.23 25.78
N SER A 132 19.05 16.10 25.71
CA SER A 132 20.47 16.01 26.09
C SER A 132 21.45 16.45 25.00
N LEU A 133 20.97 17.03 23.89
CA LEU A 133 21.75 17.54 22.75
C LEU A 133 22.63 16.47 22.07
N GLN A 134 22.27 15.20 22.20
CA GLN A 134 22.93 14.07 21.55
C GLN A 134 22.32 13.75 20.16
N MET A 135 21.20 14.39 19.83
CA MET A 135 20.44 14.21 18.60
C MET A 135 19.70 15.50 18.28
N ASP A 136 19.59 15.86 17.00
CA ASP A 136 18.70 16.94 16.58
C ASP A 136 17.27 16.43 16.34
N ALA A 137 16.27 17.31 16.48
CA ALA A 137 14.86 16.95 16.32
C ALA A 137 14.57 16.31 14.95
N ARG A 138 15.18 16.82 13.86
CA ARG A 138 14.95 16.28 12.52
C ARG A 138 15.39 14.82 12.43
N THR A 139 16.57 14.48 12.96
CA THR A 139 17.06 13.08 13.02
C THR A 139 16.10 12.17 13.78
N LEU A 140 15.46 12.65 14.85
CA LEU A 140 14.41 11.89 15.56
C LEU A 140 13.25 11.56 14.63
N PHE A 141 12.70 12.56 13.92
CA PHE A 141 11.58 12.35 13.00
C PHE A 141 11.95 11.51 11.78
N GLU A 142 13.18 11.61 11.27
CA GLU A 142 13.68 10.72 10.21
C GLU A 142 13.69 9.26 10.67
N ARG A 143 14.14 8.99 11.90
CA ARG A 143 14.13 7.63 12.47
C ARG A 143 12.73 7.10 12.72
N LEU A 144 11.84 7.96 13.22
CA LEU A 144 10.44 7.61 13.45
C LEU A 144 9.75 7.27 12.12
N GLY A 145 9.92 8.12 11.09
CA GLY A 145 9.38 7.86 9.76
C GLY A 145 9.89 6.57 9.13
N ALA A 146 11.19 6.31 9.25
CA ALA A 146 11.80 5.06 8.80
C ALA A 146 11.19 3.84 9.50
N ARG A 147 10.97 3.91 10.82
CA ARG A 147 10.35 2.85 11.61
C ARG A 147 8.92 2.56 11.14
N ILE A 148 8.09 3.60 11.05
CA ILE A 148 6.68 3.47 10.62
C ILE A 148 6.60 2.92 9.20
N ALA A 149 7.41 3.44 8.27
CA ALA A 149 7.43 2.94 6.90
C ALA A 149 7.82 1.46 6.83
N ALA A 150 8.81 1.03 7.63
CA ALA A 150 9.20 -0.37 7.71
C ALA A 150 8.07 -1.27 8.24
N ASP A 151 7.32 -0.83 9.27
CA ASP A 151 6.18 -1.59 9.80
C ASP A 151 5.05 -1.75 8.78
N ILE A 152 4.75 -0.69 8.01
CA ILE A 152 3.75 -0.76 6.94
C ILE A 152 4.24 -1.71 5.83
N GLN A 153 5.53 -1.65 5.46
CA GLN A 153 6.13 -2.56 4.48
C GLN A 153 6.09 -4.03 4.95
N GLU A 154 6.30 -4.26 6.24
CA GLU A 154 6.15 -5.57 6.87
C GLU A 154 4.70 -6.04 6.81
N LYS A 155 3.74 -5.20 7.19
CA LYS A 155 2.31 -5.51 7.11
C LYS A 155 1.89 -5.93 5.70
N ILE A 156 2.32 -5.21 4.67
CA ILE A 156 2.08 -5.59 3.26
C ILE A 156 2.63 -7.00 2.96
N THR A 157 3.78 -7.33 3.54
CA THR A 157 4.45 -8.63 3.33
C THR A 157 3.76 -9.76 4.10
N THR A 158 3.19 -9.49 5.28
CA THR A 158 2.63 -10.49 6.20
C THR A 158 1.10 -10.64 6.10
N LEU A 159 0.38 -9.65 5.58
CA LEU A 159 -1.08 -9.69 5.45
C LEU A 159 -1.54 -10.86 4.56
N ARG A 160 -2.54 -11.60 5.04
CA ARG A 160 -3.14 -12.75 4.32
C ARG A 160 -4.64 -12.62 4.09
N SER A 161 -5.32 -11.85 4.94
CA SER A 161 -6.77 -11.70 4.94
C SER A 161 -7.17 -10.23 4.82
N PRO A 162 -8.21 -9.90 4.06
CA PRO A 162 -8.94 -10.77 3.13
C PRO A 162 -8.10 -11.28 1.96
N GLU A 163 -8.30 -12.55 1.60
CA GLU A 163 -7.54 -13.22 0.56
C GLU A 163 -7.83 -12.71 -0.86
N ASN A 164 -6.99 -13.08 -1.82
CA ASN A 164 -7.28 -12.88 -3.24
C ASN A 164 -8.46 -13.75 -3.70
N ALA A 165 -9.25 -13.25 -4.65
CA ALA A 165 -10.25 -14.07 -5.34
C ALA A 165 -9.58 -15.27 -6.03
N GLY A 166 -10.28 -16.41 -6.12
CA GLY A 166 -9.71 -17.64 -6.68
C GLY A 166 -9.10 -17.47 -8.08
N ILE A 167 -9.79 -16.77 -8.98
CA ILE A 167 -9.29 -16.46 -10.32
C ILE A 167 -8.03 -15.58 -10.30
N THR A 168 -7.91 -14.67 -9.34
CA THR A 168 -6.73 -13.83 -9.16
C THR A 168 -5.54 -14.66 -8.66
N LYS A 169 -5.78 -15.60 -7.72
CA LYS A 169 -4.74 -16.53 -7.26
C LYS A 169 -4.20 -17.40 -8.40
N GLU A 170 -5.09 -17.94 -9.24
CA GLU A 170 -4.73 -18.72 -10.42
C GLU A 170 -3.87 -17.92 -11.40
N ASN A 171 -4.23 -16.68 -11.69
CA ASN A 171 -3.49 -15.82 -12.62
C ASN A 171 -2.15 -15.35 -12.04
N LYS A 172 -2.09 -15.05 -10.75
CA LYS A 172 -0.93 -14.45 -10.09
C LYS A 172 0.14 -15.48 -9.71
N GLY A 173 -0.27 -16.71 -9.43
CA GLY A 173 0.62 -17.75 -8.88
C GLY A 173 1.08 -17.53 -7.44
N SER A 174 0.71 -16.40 -6.79
CA SER A 174 1.00 -16.12 -5.39
C SER A 174 -0.27 -15.86 -4.57
N SER A 175 -0.21 -16.18 -3.27
CA SER A 175 -1.35 -16.08 -2.35
C SER A 175 -1.40 -14.76 -1.58
N ASN A 176 -0.30 -14.00 -1.50
CA ASN A 176 -0.31 -12.72 -0.79
C ASN A 176 -1.18 -11.71 -1.56
N PRO A 177 -2.19 -11.11 -0.90
CA PRO A 177 -3.11 -10.20 -1.55
C PRO A 177 -2.53 -8.83 -1.94
N LEU A 178 -1.50 -8.35 -1.24
CA LEU A 178 -0.89 -7.03 -1.46
C LEU A 178 0.46 -7.11 -2.19
N MET A 179 1.02 -8.30 -2.36
CA MET A 179 2.32 -8.50 -3.00
C MET A 179 2.18 -9.21 -4.33
N ASP A 180 2.34 -8.47 -5.42
CA ASP A 180 2.49 -9.00 -6.79
C ASP A 180 3.97 -8.96 -7.21
N THR A 181 4.42 -7.84 -7.77
CA THR A 181 5.84 -7.57 -8.07
C THR A 181 6.60 -6.97 -6.89
N GLY A 182 5.92 -6.70 -5.78
CA GLY A 182 6.46 -5.95 -4.63
C GLY A 182 6.47 -4.43 -4.80
N GLY A 183 6.00 -3.91 -5.93
CA GLY A 183 6.05 -2.47 -6.23
C GLY A 183 5.22 -1.58 -5.29
N LEU A 184 4.14 -2.11 -4.67
CA LEU A 184 3.36 -1.38 -3.67
C LEU A 184 4.18 -1.17 -2.40
N ARG A 185 4.76 -2.25 -1.88
CA ARG A 185 5.64 -2.24 -0.70
C ARG A 185 6.80 -1.25 -0.87
N SER A 186 7.48 -1.31 -2.01
CA SER A 186 8.68 -0.48 -2.25
C SER A 186 8.40 1.02 -2.32
N ARG A 187 7.13 1.43 -2.44
CA ARG A 187 6.72 2.84 -2.54
C ARG A 187 6.22 3.43 -1.23
N VAL A 188 6.08 2.61 -0.19
CA VAL A 188 5.83 3.11 1.16
C VAL A 188 7.09 3.80 1.66
N THR A 189 6.99 5.10 1.91
CA THR A 189 8.11 5.95 2.34
C THR A 189 7.60 7.05 3.28
N TRP A 190 8.49 7.92 3.75
CA TRP A 190 8.17 9.02 4.66
C TRP A 190 8.79 10.33 4.21
N LYS A 191 8.25 11.44 4.72
CA LYS A 191 8.80 12.79 4.58
C LYS A 191 8.75 13.47 5.94
N VAL A 192 9.88 14.05 6.36
CA VAL A 192 9.90 14.95 7.51
C VAL A 192 9.51 16.34 7.02
N VAL A 193 8.45 16.88 7.60
CA VAL A 193 7.88 18.19 7.24
C VAL A 193 8.16 19.15 8.38
N GLU A 194 8.62 20.34 8.02
CA GLU A 194 8.76 21.46 8.95
C GLU A 194 7.50 22.31 8.87
N GLY A 195 6.74 22.35 9.96
CA GLY A 195 5.62 23.26 10.14
C GLY A 195 6.12 24.66 10.42
N ASN A 196 5.55 25.66 9.74
CA ASN A 196 5.72 27.06 10.12
C ASN A 196 5.00 27.28 11.45
N ALA A 197 5.76 27.33 12.55
CA ALA A 197 5.26 27.77 13.85
C ALA A 197 4.91 29.27 13.83
#